data_AF-A0A1M5KRW5-F1
#
_entry.id   AF-A0A1M5KRW5-F1
#
_cell.length_a   1.000
_cell.length_b   1.000
_cell.length_c   1.000
_cell.angle_alpha   90.00
_cell.angle_beta   90.00
_cell.angle_gamma   90.00
#
_symmetry.space_group_name_H-M   'P 1'
#
loop_
_entity.id
_entity.type
_entity.pdbx_description
1 polymer ?
#
loop_
_entity_poly.entity_id
_entity_poly.type
_entity_poly.pdbx_seq_one_letter_code
_entity_poly.pdbx_strand_id
1 'polypeptide(L)'
;MSLKVFAVALPLLALQAPCMAQDLEKKGLPCVAELCLGDGLAELSKIQWAPAQNSFKVNNKFQLTATRKLSDDDLRALRGTWPSAGDAAPYLHDKQFDTGALPLLPKIMAACESNELFGTFGADSDTPTRVGISLTPSLSDPAKQEWIVTTIVREFPSAVSNDDKSMMTKLLNKRYAKFGAGRVDVPPAQVGEGRYFPGGMNRFGFGLSLYRGNDESARLKSNAACSAMDKPKAG
;
A
#
# COMPACT_ATOMS: atom_id res chain seq x y z
N MET A 1 -13.40 -41.88 58.70
CA MET A 1 -12.19 -41.12 58.31
C MET A 1 -11.87 -41.42 56.86
N SER A 2 -12.05 -40.47 55.95
CA SER A 2 -11.50 -40.54 54.59
C SER A 2 -11.35 -39.12 54.05
N LEU A 3 -10.14 -38.58 54.14
CA LEU A 3 -9.77 -37.34 53.47
C LEU A 3 -9.58 -37.64 51.98
N LYS A 4 -10.44 -37.08 51.13
CA LYS A 4 -10.18 -36.98 49.68
C LYS A 4 -9.40 -35.70 49.43
N VAL A 5 -8.12 -35.85 49.09
CA VAL A 5 -7.26 -34.75 48.64
C VAL A 5 -7.62 -34.47 47.18
N PHE A 6 -8.24 -33.33 46.92
CA PHE A 6 -8.41 -32.81 45.56
C PHE A 6 -7.15 -32.04 45.18
N ALA A 7 -6.37 -32.61 44.27
CA ALA A 7 -5.26 -31.92 43.62
C ALA A 7 -5.83 -30.80 42.73
N VAL A 8 -5.60 -29.55 43.15
CA VAL A 8 -5.90 -28.36 42.35
C VAL A 8 -4.83 -28.26 41.27
N ALA A 9 -5.18 -28.62 40.04
CA ALA A 9 -4.34 -28.38 38.88
C ALA A 9 -4.30 -26.87 38.61
N LEU A 10 -3.13 -26.25 38.78
CA LEU A 10 -2.88 -24.90 38.31
C LEU A 10 -3.04 -24.86 36.77
N PRO A 11 -3.87 -23.97 36.20
CA PRO A 11 -3.74 -23.65 34.80
C PRO A 11 -2.42 -22.89 34.63
N LEU A 12 -1.44 -23.53 34.00
CA LEU A 12 -0.31 -22.84 33.39
C LEU A 12 -0.88 -21.81 32.41
N LEU A 13 -0.91 -20.56 32.85
CA LEU A 13 -0.97 -19.39 32.00
C LEU A 13 0.24 -19.44 31.07
N ALA A 14 0.08 -20.11 29.93
CA ALA A 14 0.96 -19.93 28.80
C ALA A 14 0.86 -18.45 28.41
N LEU A 15 1.85 -17.66 28.85
CA LEU A 15 2.15 -16.40 28.18
C LEU A 15 2.39 -16.76 26.72
N GLN A 16 1.36 -16.53 25.89
CA GLN A 16 1.54 -16.44 24.46
C GLN A 16 2.42 -15.22 24.23
N ALA A 17 3.73 -15.44 24.26
CA ALA A 17 4.66 -14.51 23.64
C ALA A 17 4.13 -14.28 22.22
N PRO A 18 3.86 -13.04 21.79
CA PRO A 18 3.50 -12.81 20.41
C PRO A 18 4.71 -13.23 19.57
N CYS A 19 4.63 -14.45 19.05
CA CYS A 19 5.55 -15.01 18.09
C CYS A 19 5.28 -14.29 16.77
N MET A 20 5.80 -13.08 16.67
CA MET A 20 5.83 -12.29 15.47
C MET A 20 7.30 -12.00 15.19
N ALA A 21 8.04 -13.03 14.79
CA ALA A 21 9.24 -12.82 13.98
C ALA A 21 8.76 -12.33 12.60
N GLN A 22 8.21 -11.12 12.55
CA GLN A 22 7.98 -10.40 11.31
C GLN A 22 9.36 -10.00 10.81
N ASP A 23 9.79 -10.56 9.68
CA ASP A 23 10.99 -10.10 9.00
C ASP A 23 10.85 -8.58 8.79
N LEU A 24 11.73 -7.82 9.43
CA LEU A 24 11.72 -6.36 9.36
C LEU A 24 12.15 -5.84 7.99
N GLU A 25 12.74 -6.72 7.19
CA GLU A 25 13.37 -6.39 5.94
C GLU A 25 13.34 -7.59 4.98
N LYS A 26 13.13 -7.30 3.70
CA LYS A 26 13.33 -8.23 2.59
C LYS A 26 14.15 -7.51 1.52
N LYS A 27 15.27 -8.11 1.10
CA LYS A 27 16.16 -7.55 0.06
C LYS A 27 16.60 -6.09 0.32
N GLY A 28 16.90 -5.71 1.56
CA GLY A 28 17.27 -4.31 1.85
C GLY A 28 16.11 -3.34 2.04
N LEU A 29 14.85 -3.80 1.99
CA LEU A 29 13.66 -2.94 2.03
C LEU A 29 12.80 -3.21 3.27
N PRO A 30 12.24 -2.18 3.94
CA PRO A 30 11.47 -2.36 5.15
C PRO A 30 10.13 -3.07 4.90
N CYS A 31 9.70 -3.86 5.88
CA CYS A 31 8.44 -4.58 5.86
C CYS A 31 7.53 -4.24 7.04
N VAL A 32 6.22 -4.38 6.83
CA VAL A 32 5.17 -4.32 7.84
C VAL A 32 4.32 -5.58 7.70
N ALA A 33 4.24 -6.36 8.77
CA ALA A 33 3.68 -7.71 8.72
C ALA A 33 4.37 -8.55 7.62
N GLU A 34 3.61 -9.06 6.65
CA GLU A 34 4.10 -9.92 5.58
C GLU A 34 4.43 -9.17 4.28
N LEU A 35 4.31 -7.84 4.25
CA LEU A 35 4.50 -7.03 3.06
C LEU A 35 5.66 -6.05 3.20
N CYS A 36 6.51 -6.00 2.18
CA CYS A 36 7.67 -5.12 2.10
C CYS A 36 7.52 -4.08 1.00
N LEU A 37 8.20 -2.95 1.14
CA LEU A 37 8.40 -2.06 -0.01
C LEU A 37 9.11 -2.84 -1.12
N GLY A 38 8.75 -2.55 -2.38
CA GLY A 38 9.27 -3.24 -3.55
C GLY A 38 8.68 -4.62 -3.84
N ASP A 39 7.81 -5.15 -2.96
CA ASP A 39 7.10 -6.39 -3.26
C ASP A 39 6.16 -6.22 -4.45
N GLY A 40 6.04 -7.26 -5.29
CA GLY A 40 5.19 -7.26 -6.48
C GLY A 40 3.81 -7.87 -6.25
N LEU A 41 3.03 -7.98 -7.33
CA LEU A 41 1.66 -8.53 -7.32
C LEU A 41 1.55 -9.94 -6.71
N ALA A 42 2.61 -10.76 -6.80
CA ALA A 42 2.62 -12.11 -6.27
C ALA A 42 2.61 -12.18 -4.73
N GLU A 43 3.10 -11.14 -4.05
CA GLU A 43 3.01 -11.04 -2.58
C GLU A 43 1.67 -10.43 -2.20
N LEU A 44 1.23 -9.42 -2.94
CA LEU A 44 -0.08 -8.76 -2.73
C LEU A 44 -1.24 -9.74 -2.84
N SER A 45 -1.16 -10.75 -3.73
CA SER A 45 -2.22 -11.76 -3.90
C SER A 45 -2.38 -12.72 -2.73
N LYS A 46 -1.42 -12.75 -1.79
CA LYS A 46 -1.49 -13.56 -0.57
C LYS A 46 -2.31 -12.88 0.54
N ILE A 47 -2.54 -11.59 0.41
CA ILE A 47 -3.20 -10.75 1.41
C ILE A 47 -4.70 -10.66 1.10
N GLN A 48 -5.53 -10.76 2.14
CA GLN A 48 -6.96 -10.48 2.03
C GLN A 48 -7.21 -8.97 2.12
N TRP A 49 -7.54 -8.36 0.99
CA TRP A 49 -7.82 -6.92 0.91
C TRP A 49 -9.27 -6.60 1.26
N ALA A 50 -9.46 -5.44 1.88
CA ALA A 50 -10.77 -4.83 2.04
C ALA A 50 -11.31 -4.37 0.67
N PRO A 51 -12.63 -4.44 0.43
CA PRO A 51 -13.22 -3.97 -0.82
C PRO A 51 -12.90 -2.49 -1.07
N ALA A 52 -12.46 -2.17 -2.30
CA ALA A 52 -12.17 -0.81 -2.70
C ALA A 52 -13.46 0.02 -2.79
N GLN A 53 -13.42 1.20 -2.19
CA GLN A 53 -14.56 2.12 -2.15
C GLN A 53 -14.20 3.45 -2.82
N ASN A 54 -15.12 3.93 -3.65
CA ASN A 54 -15.05 5.27 -4.20
C ASN A 54 -15.21 6.31 -3.09
N SER A 55 -14.39 7.36 -3.11
CA SER A 55 -14.49 8.52 -2.20
C SER A 55 -15.83 9.26 -2.28
N PHE A 56 -16.55 9.15 -3.41
CA PHE A 56 -17.86 9.77 -3.59
C PHE A 56 -18.98 8.90 -3.02
N LYS A 57 -19.82 9.53 -2.18
CA LYS A 57 -21.03 8.89 -1.66
C LYS A 57 -22.21 9.17 -2.59
N VAL A 58 -22.96 8.12 -2.91
CA VAL A 58 -24.26 8.23 -3.59
C VAL A 58 -25.32 7.74 -2.62
N ASN A 59 -26.35 8.55 -2.37
CA ASN A 59 -27.38 8.27 -1.36
C ASN A 59 -26.79 7.95 0.02
N ASN A 60 -25.75 8.71 0.41
CA ASN A 60 -25.01 8.54 1.67
C ASN A 60 -24.31 7.17 1.86
N LYS A 61 -24.17 6.38 0.79
CA LYS A 61 -23.42 5.11 0.78
C LYS A 61 -22.20 5.23 -0.11
N PHE A 62 -21.09 4.65 0.34
CA PHE A 62 -19.92 4.45 -0.51
C PHE A 62 -20.25 3.39 -1.57
N GLN A 63 -19.84 3.65 -2.81
CA GLN A 63 -19.96 2.67 -3.88
C GLN A 63 -18.67 1.85 -4.00
N LEU A 64 -18.81 0.56 -4.30
CA LEU A 64 -17.66 -0.30 -4.58
C LEU A 64 -17.06 0.08 -5.92
N THR A 65 -15.74 0.29 -5.94
CA THR A 65 -15.00 0.65 -7.15
C THR A 65 -15.21 -0.37 -8.27
N ALA A 66 -15.27 -1.67 -7.94
CA ALA A 66 -15.54 -2.76 -8.88
C ALA A 66 -16.87 -2.61 -9.67
N THR A 67 -17.85 -1.90 -9.11
CA THR A 67 -19.19 -1.73 -9.70
C THR A 67 -19.36 -0.41 -10.44
N ARG A 68 -18.36 0.46 -10.39
CA ARG A 68 -18.43 1.79 -10.99
C ARG A 68 -18.44 1.69 -12.51
N LYS A 69 -19.46 2.29 -13.12
CA LYS A 69 -19.49 2.55 -14.56
C LYS A 69 -18.83 3.89 -14.82
N LEU A 70 -17.81 3.89 -15.68
CA LEU A 70 -17.13 5.09 -16.13
C LEU A 70 -17.79 5.62 -17.39
N SER A 71 -17.82 6.95 -17.56
CA SER A 71 -18.26 7.56 -18.81
C SER A 71 -17.20 7.39 -19.91
N ASP A 72 -17.58 7.58 -21.17
CA ASP A 72 -16.62 7.53 -22.28
C ASP A 72 -15.53 8.60 -22.17
N ASP A 73 -15.86 9.76 -21.59
CA ASP A 73 -14.90 10.83 -21.35
C ASP A 73 -13.93 10.46 -20.22
N ASP A 74 -14.41 9.83 -19.15
CA ASP A 74 -13.53 9.28 -18.08
C ASP A 74 -12.59 8.23 -18.65
N LEU A 75 -13.09 7.32 -19.49
CA LEU A 75 -12.27 6.30 -20.15
C LEU A 75 -11.25 6.92 -21.10
N ARG A 76 -11.61 7.99 -21.81
CA ARG A 76 -10.69 8.73 -22.69
C ARG A 76 -9.58 9.40 -21.89
N ALA A 77 -9.92 10.09 -20.81
CA ALA A 77 -8.95 10.72 -19.92
C ALA A 77 -8.02 9.67 -19.31
N LEU A 78 -8.58 8.55 -18.84
CA LEU A 78 -7.83 7.47 -18.23
C LEU A 78 -6.80 6.86 -19.20
N ARG A 79 -7.16 6.73 -20.48
CA ARG A 79 -6.23 6.21 -21.51
C ARG A 79 -4.98 7.06 -21.67
N GLY A 80 -5.03 8.36 -21.41
CA GLY A 80 -3.85 9.24 -21.46
C GLY A 80 -2.77 8.83 -20.46
N THR A 81 -3.17 8.36 -19.28
CA THR A 81 -2.24 7.82 -18.27
C THR A 81 -2.03 6.32 -18.42
N TRP A 82 -3.08 5.58 -18.80
CA TRP A 82 -3.14 4.12 -18.79
C TRP A 82 -3.62 3.58 -20.15
N PRO A 83 -2.75 3.47 -21.16
CA PRO A 83 -3.14 3.01 -22.51
C PRO A 83 -3.88 1.68 -22.52
N SER A 84 -3.56 0.80 -21.56
CA SER A 84 -4.06 -0.57 -21.44
C SER A 84 -5.07 -0.77 -20.31
N ALA A 85 -5.76 0.29 -19.86
CA ALA A 85 -6.65 0.25 -18.68
C ALA A 85 -7.66 -0.92 -18.64
N GLY A 86 -8.29 -1.25 -19.77
CA GLY A 86 -9.20 -2.41 -19.90
C GLY A 86 -10.22 -2.54 -18.77
N ASP A 87 -10.39 -3.76 -18.27
CA ASP A 87 -11.31 -4.07 -17.16
C ASP A 87 -10.85 -3.50 -15.81
N ALA A 88 -9.57 -3.10 -15.68
CA ALA A 88 -9.07 -2.46 -14.47
C ALA A 88 -9.45 -0.98 -14.39
N ALA A 89 -10.09 -0.42 -15.43
CA ALA A 89 -10.37 1.01 -15.53
C ALA A 89 -11.04 1.62 -14.28
N PRO A 90 -12.05 1.00 -13.64
CA PRO A 90 -12.63 1.55 -12.41
C PRO A 90 -11.62 1.72 -11.28
N TYR A 91 -10.74 0.73 -11.07
CA TYR A 91 -9.69 0.75 -10.05
C TYR A 91 -8.63 1.82 -10.33
N LEU A 92 -8.18 1.90 -11.58
CA LEU A 92 -7.21 2.91 -12.02
C LEU A 92 -7.76 4.33 -11.90
N HIS A 93 -9.03 4.52 -12.25
CA HIS A 93 -9.72 5.79 -12.14
C HIS A 93 -9.87 6.24 -10.68
N ASP A 94 -10.33 5.35 -9.80
CA ASP A 94 -10.53 5.66 -8.38
C ASP A 94 -9.23 5.69 -7.58
N LYS A 95 -8.10 5.26 -8.18
CA LYS A 95 -6.80 5.10 -7.54
C LYS A 95 -6.85 4.15 -6.33
N GLN A 96 -7.63 3.09 -6.45
CA GLN A 96 -7.82 2.08 -5.41
C GLN A 96 -7.62 0.68 -5.99
N PHE A 97 -7.25 -0.29 -5.16
CA PHE A 97 -7.24 -1.70 -5.52
C PHE A 97 -7.74 -2.56 -4.36
N ASP A 98 -8.26 -3.73 -4.70
CA ASP A 98 -8.65 -4.78 -3.76
C ASP A 98 -8.36 -6.16 -4.38
N THR A 99 -8.86 -7.23 -3.75
CA THR A 99 -8.70 -8.61 -4.25
C THR A 99 -9.21 -8.79 -5.69
N GLY A 100 -10.24 -8.04 -6.11
CA GLY A 100 -10.78 -8.12 -7.47
C GLY A 100 -9.91 -7.42 -8.51
N ALA A 101 -9.14 -6.41 -8.11
CA ALA A 101 -8.24 -5.68 -8.99
C ALA A 101 -6.97 -6.49 -9.33
N LEU A 102 -6.39 -7.19 -8.35
CA LEU A 102 -5.09 -7.88 -8.49
C LEU A 102 -4.95 -8.78 -9.73
N PRO A 103 -5.92 -9.62 -10.13
CA PRO A 103 -5.80 -10.43 -11.35
C PRO A 103 -5.90 -9.61 -12.66
N LEU A 104 -6.34 -8.35 -12.58
CA LEU A 104 -6.46 -7.45 -13.74
C LEU A 104 -5.19 -6.62 -13.95
N LEU A 105 -4.50 -6.26 -12.86
CA LEU A 105 -3.30 -5.41 -12.90
C LEU A 105 -2.14 -5.93 -13.78
N PRO A 106 -1.85 -7.25 -13.90
CA PRO A 106 -0.82 -7.76 -14.79
C PRO A 106 -1.07 -7.44 -16.28
N LYS A 107 -2.31 -7.12 -16.66
CA LYS A 107 -2.67 -6.74 -18.04
C LYS A 107 -2.33 -5.29 -18.35
N ILE A 108 -2.02 -4.49 -17.33
CA ILE A 108 -1.66 -3.08 -17.48
C ILE A 108 -0.18 -2.99 -17.78
N MET A 109 0.15 -2.66 -19.03
CA MET A 109 1.50 -2.72 -19.56
C MET A 109 2.32 -1.45 -19.31
N ALA A 110 1.64 -0.31 -19.12
CA ALA A 110 2.31 0.98 -18.95
C ALA A 110 1.42 1.98 -18.21
N ALA A 111 2.10 2.84 -17.45
CA ALA A 111 1.64 4.10 -16.91
C ALA A 111 2.51 5.20 -17.53
N CYS A 112 1.86 6.21 -18.11
CA CYS A 112 2.55 7.30 -18.79
C CYS A 112 2.81 8.51 -17.88
N GLU A 113 2.34 8.44 -16.64
CA GLU A 113 2.55 9.44 -15.59
C GLU A 113 2.70 8.76 -14.23
N SER A 114 3.20 9.53 -13.26
CA SER A 114 3.31 9.04 -11.88
C SER A 114 1.93 8.62 -11.37
N ASN A 115 1.89 7.43 -10.83
CA ASN A 115 0.67 6.75 -10.42
C ASN A 115 0.84 6.11 -9.05
N GLU A 116 -0.28 5.93 -8.37
CA GLU A 116 -0.36 5.16 -7.14
C GLU A 116 -1.81 4.69 -6.98
N LEU A 117 -2.00 3.40 -6.72
CA LEU A 117 -3.26 2.82 -6.29
C LEU A 117 -3.14 2.42 -4.82
N PHE A 118 -4.19 2.63 -4.05
CA PHE A 118 -4.22 2.26 -2.64
C PHE A 118 -5.13 1.06 -2.38
N GLY A 119 -4.65 0.13 -1.57
CA GLY A 119 -5.43 -0.98 -1.02
C GLY A 119 -5.36 -0.92 0.50
N THR A 120 -6.35 -1.49 1.18
CA THR A 120 -6.33 -1.57 2.64
C THR A 120 -6.53 -3.01 3.08
N PHE A 121 -5.78 -3.45 4.09
CA PHE A 121 -5.97 -4.75 4.75
C PHE A 121 -5.85 -4.60 6.27
N GLY A 122 -6.39 -5.57 7.01
CA GLY A 122 -6.24 -5.65 8.47
C GLY A 122 -5.10 -6.60 8.81
N ALA A 123 -3.93 -6.07 9.17
CA ALA A 123 -2.77 -6.88 9.52
C ALA A 123 -2.90 -7.54 10.91
N ASP A 124 -3.54 -6.84 11.86
CA ASP A 124 -3.80 -7.29 13.23
C ASP A 124 -5.04 -6.53 13.78
N SER A 125 -5.79 -7.15 14.70
CA SER A 125 -7.05 -6.68 15.32
C SER A 125 -7.18 -5.15 15.45
N ASP A 126 -7.89 -4.55 14.49
CA ASP A 126 -8.30 -3.14 14.43
C ASP A 126 -7.29 -2.07 13.96
N THR A 127 -6.11 -2.45 13.45
CA THR A 127 -5.19 -1.47 12.82
C THR A 127 -5.20 -1.57 11.29
N PRO A 128 -5.98 -0.73 10.58
CA PRO A 128 -5.99 -0.79 9.12
C PRO A 128 -4.62 -0.38 8.59
N THR A 129 -4.09 -1.20 7.68
CA THR A 129 -2.85 -0.94 6.95
C THR A 129 -3.20 -0.62 5.50
N ARG A 130 -2.87 0.59 5.07
CA ARG A 130 -3.05 1.05 3.70
C ARG A 130 -1.74 0.87 2.93
N VAL A 131 -1.81 0.29 1.74
CA VAL A 131 -0.66 -0.01 0.90
C VAL A 131 -0.83 0.73 -0.42
N GLY A 132 0.16 1.52 -0.79
CA GLY A 132 0.29 2.12 -2.11
C GLY A 132 1.10 1.22 -3.03
N ILE A 133 0.58 0.98 -4.23
CA ILE A 133 1.28 0.28 -5.30
C ILE A 133 1.38 1.22 -6.50
N SER A 134 2.49 1.14 -7.23
CA SER A 134 2.68 1.90 -8.45
C SER A 134 3.25 0.99 -9.53
N LEU A 135 2.88 1.27 -10.77
CA LEU A 135 3.55 0.73 -11.93
C LEU A 135 4.79 1.59 -12.19
N THR A 136 5.97 1.00 -12.01
CA THR A 136 7.27 1.69 -12.08
C THR A 136 8.16 1.06 -13.16
N PRO A 137 9.09 1.80 -13.79
CA PRO A 137 10.05 1.21 -14.72
C PRO A 137 10.83 0.09 -14.03
N SER A 138 10.95 -1.06 -14.69
CA SER A 138 11.71 -2.18 -14.13
C SER A 138 13.19 -1.81 -14.04
N LEU A 139 13.83 -2.18 -12.92
CA LEU A 139 15.26 -1.95 -12.72
C LEU A 139 16.12 -2.80 -13.66
N SER A 140 15.61 -3.96 -14.09
CA SER A 140 16.33 -4.89 -14.95
C SER A 140 16.04 -4.68 -16.43
N ASP A 141 14.86 -4.17 -16.77
CA ASP A 141 14.42 -3.91 -18.15
C ASP A 141 13.66 -2.59 -18.23
N PRO A 142 14.33 -1.45 -18.52
CA PRO A 142 13.69 -0.14 -18.59
C PRO A 142 12.57 -0.03 -19.64
N ALA A 143 12.49 -0.97 -20.59
CA ALA A 143 11.39 -1.03 -21.56
C ALA A 143 10.10 -1.60 -20.96
N LYS A 144 10.18 -2.24 -19.78
CA LYS A 144 9.05 -2.77 -19.04
C LYS A 144 8.75 -1.91 -17.82
N GLN A 145 7.50 -2.00 -17.38
CA GLN A 145 7.10 -1.49 -16.09
C GLN A 145 6.52 -2.63 -15.24
N GLU A 146 6.69 -2.54 -13.94
CA GLU A 146 6.30 -3.56 -12.97
C GLU A 146 5.55 -2.91 -11.80
N TRP A 147 4.51 -3.59 -11.37
CA TRP A 147 3.74 -3.20 -10.18
C TRP A 147 4.53 -3.57 -8.94
N ILE A 148 4.84 -2.56 -8.14
CA ILE A 148 5.53 -2.74 -6.86
C ILE A 148 4.83 -1.98 -5.75
N VAL A 149 5.02 -2.44 -4.52
CA VAL A 149 4.65 -1.71 -3.30
C VAL A 149 5.57 -0.50 -3.16
N THR A 150 4.99 0.69 -3.20
CA THR A 150 5.72 1.96 -3.08
C THR A 150 5.47 2.64 -1.76
N THR A 151 4.36 2.34 -1.09
CA THR A 151 4.00 2.96 0.18
C THR A 151 3.32 1.95 1.10
N ILE A 152 3.62 1.99 2.40
CA ILE A 152 2.87 1.25 3.43
C ILE A 152 2.58 2.21 4.57
N VAL A 153 1.29 2.40 4.90
CA VAL A 153 0.82 3.26 5.99
C VAL A 153 0.05 2.42 6.99
N ARG A 154 0.52 2.38 8.24
CA ARG A 154 -0.22 1.77 9.36
C ARG A 154 -0.94 2.86 10.14
N GLU A 155 -2.24 2.74 10.28
CA GLU A 155 -3.05 3.61 11.14
C GLU A 155 -3.23 2.97 12.53
N PHE A 156 -3.17 3.80 13.57
CA PHE A 156 -3.35 3.41 14.96
C PHE A 156 -4.56 4.16 15.53
N PRO A 157 -5.78 3.66 15.29
CA PRO A 157 -7.00 4.32 15.74
C PRO A 157 -7.13 4.39 17.27
N SER A 158 -6.43 3.51 17.99
CA SER A 158 -6.47 3.36 19.46
C SER A 158 -5.34 4.09 20.20
N ALA A 159 -4.48 4.88 19.55
CA ALA A 159 -3.53 5.74 20.25
C ALA A 159 -4.27 6.97 20.82
N VAL A 160 -4.99 6.76 21.94
CA VAL A 160 -5.96 7.71 22.49
C VAL A 160 -5.28 8.85 23.25
N SER A 161 -4.10 8.63 23.84
CA SER A 161 -3.34 9.64 24.58
C SER A 161 -2.10 10.14 23.81
N ASN A 162 -1.60 11.33 24.18
CA ASN A 162 -0.34 11.85 23.64
C ASN A 162 0.87 10.99 24.04
N ASP A 163 0.82 10.34 25.19
CA ASP A 163 1.88 9.47 25.68
C ASP A 163 1.96 8.17 24.87
N ASP A 164 0.81 7.57 24.52
CA ASP A 164 0.74 6.41 23.64
C ASP A 164 1.30 6.73 22.25
N LYS A 165 0.94 7.90 21.69
CA LYS A 165 1.48 8.39 20.42
C LYS A 165 2.99 8.58 20.49
N SER A 166 3.50 9.17 21.55
CA SER A 166 4.93 9.39 21.77
C SER A 166 5.69 8.06 21.91
N MET A 167 5.15 7.11 22.68
CA MET A 167 5.72 5.78 22.85
C MET A 167 5.76 5.01 21.52
N MET A 168 4.66 5.00 20.77
CA MET A 168 4.59 4.36 19.46
C MET A 168 5.52 5.01 18.45
N THR A 169 5.62 6.33 18.47
CA THR A 169 6.59 7.07 17.65
C THR A 169 8.01 6.62 17.93
N LYS A 170 8.41 6.54 19.20
CA LYS A 170 9.75 6.06 19.59
C LYS A 170 10.00 4.62 19.16
N LEU A 171 9.02 3.74 19.34
CA LEU A 171 9.14 2.33 18.97
C LEU A 171 9.29 2.15 17.46
N LEU A 172 8.48 2.83 16.65
CA LEU A 172 8.51 2.73 15.20
C LEU A 172 9.77 3.40 14.62
N ASN A 173 10.18 4.55 15.16
CA ASN A 173 11.44 5.19 14.78
C ASN A 173 12.62 4.27 15.08
N LYS A 174 12.65 3.63 16.26
CA LYS A 174 13.69 2.66 16.60
C LYS A 174 13.66 1.45 15.65
N ARG A 175 12.47 0.91 15.35
CA ARG A 175 12.27 -0.25 14.46
C ARG A 175 12.76 0.02 13.03
N TYR A 176 12.53 1.22 12.50
CA TYR A 176 12.83 1.58 11.11
C TYR A 176 13.97 2.61 10.97
N ALA A 177 14.78 2.84 12.01
CA ALA A 177 15.83 3.85 12.04
C ALA A 177 16.83 3.71 10.88
N LYS A 178 17.19 2.48 10.51
CA LYS A 178 18.13 2.19 9.42
C LYS A 178 17.63 2.61 8.03
N PHE A 179 16.32 2.83 7.90
CA PHE A 179 15.65 3.29 6.68
C PHE A 179 15.32 4.79 6.73
N GLY A 180 15.87 5.53 7.71
CA GLY A 180 15.70 6.98 7.81
C GLY A 180 14.41 7.44 8.49
N ALA A 181 13.66 6.54 9.15
CA ALA A 181 12.45 6.91 9.89
C ALA A 181 12.71 7.98 10.97
N GLY A 182 11.89 9.03 11.00
CA GLY A 182 11.95 10.10 12.00
C GLY A 182 12.95 11.24 11.74
N ARG A 183 13.56 11.30 10.54
CA ARG A 183 14.39 12.44 10.13
C ARG A 183 13.51 13.54 9.49
N VAL A 184 13.52 14.75 10.06
CA VAL A 184 12.75 15.91 9.56
C VAL A 184 13.53 16.69 8.49
N ASP A 185 14.86 16.67 8.57
CA ASP A 185 15.77 17.37 7.65
C ASP A 185 16.33 16.42 6.58
N VAL A 186 15.48 15.94 5.66
CA VAL A 186 15.94 15.10 4.53
C VAL A 186 15.56 15.76 3.19
N PRO A 187 16.54 15.95 2.27
CA PRO A 187 16.30 16.15 0.81
C PRO A 187 15.47 14.99 0.22
N PRO A 188 15.12 14.94 -1.10
CA PRO A 188 14.04 14.07 -1.60
C PRO A 188 14.12 12.63 -1.09
N ALA A 189 12.95 12.10 -0.73
CA ALA A 189 12.78 10.93 0.12
C ALA A 189 13.73 9.78 -0.24
N GLN A 190 14.42 9.14 0.71
CA GLN A 190 15.19 7.93 0.48
C GLN A 190 14.29 6.67 0.53
N VAL A 191 14.78 5.56 -0.04
CA VAL A 191 14.11 4.27 0.00
C VAL A 191 13.84 3.84 1.46
N GLY A 192 12.57 3.69 1.82
CA GLY A 192 12.15 3.24 3.15
C GLY A 192 11.87 4.34 4.17
N GLU A 193 11.71 5.59 3.73
CA GLU A 193 11.45 6.70 4.64
C GLU A 193 10.15 6.54 5.43
N GLY A 194 10.29 6.53 6.77
CA GLY A 194 9.20 6.56 7.74
C GLY A 194 8.73 7.99 8.04
N ARG A 195 7.51 8.37 7.64
CA ARG A 195 6.86 9.65 7.93
C ARG A 195 5.60 9.46 8.76
N TYR A 196 5.39 10.31 9.75
CA TYR A 196 4.12 10.40 10.48
C TYR A 196 3.18 11.34 9.74
N PHE A 197 1.94 10.92 9.59
CA PHE A 197 0.90 11.77 9.01
C PHE A 197 -0.22 11.95 10.05
N PRO A 198 -0.62 13.20 10.36
CA PRO A 198 -1.87 13.42 11.04
C PRO A 198 -2.99 13.04 10.07
N GLY A 199 -3.55 11.84 10.23
CA GLY A 199 -4.78 11.46 9.52
C GLY A 199 -5.94 12.33 10.03
N GLY A 200 -6.87 12.69 9.13
CA GLY A 200 -7.97 13.61 9.39
C GLY A 200 -8.46 13.64 10.85
N MET A 201 -8.29 14.80 11.48
CA MET A 201 -8.62 15.22 12.86
C MET A 201 -8.32 14.30 14.06
N ASN A 202 -8.16 12.97 13.96
CA ASN A 202 -7.99 12.10 15.14
C ASN A 202 -7.15 10.81 14.93
N ARG A 203 -6.47 10.59 13.79
CA ARG A 203 -5.74 9.32 13.55
C ARG A 203 -4.22 9.51 13.58
N PHE A 204 -3.54 8.73 14.41
CA PHE A 204 -2.08 8.59 14.40
C PHE A 204 -1.69 7.52 13.37
N GLY A 205 -0.69 7.78 12.54
CA GLY A 205 -0.24 6.82 11.53
C GLY A 205 1.25 6.94 11.24
N PHE A 206 1.83 5.83 10.78
CA PHE A 206 3.23 5.72 10.36
C PHE A 206 3.29 5.18 8.94
N GLY A 207 3.94 5.92 8.05
CA GLY A 207 4.06 5.59 6.63
C GLY A 207 5.49 5.34 6.22
N LEU A 208 5.76 4.23 5.54
CA LEU A 208 7.00 3.94 4.81
C LEU A 208 6.78 4.26 3.33
N SER A 209 7.77 4.84 2.65
CA SER A 209 7.69 5.07 1.20
C SER A 209 8.99 4.77 0.48
N LEU A 210 8.87 4.32 -0.77
CA LEU A 210 9.96 4.00 -1.67
C LEU A 210 10.33 5.24 -2.50
N TYR A 211 11.60 5.64 -2.49
CA TYR A 211 12.09 6.63 -3.43
C TYR A 211 12.10 6.07 -4.85
N ARG A 212 11.51 6.82 -5.79
CA ARG A 212 11.39 6.39 -7.19
C ARG A 212 12.31 7.17 -8.14
N GLY A 213 13.09 8.12 -7.63
CA GLY A 213 13.93 9.01 -8.44
C GLY A 213 13.21 10.29 -8.85
N ASN A 214 13.96 11.37 -9.04
CA ASN A 214 13.44 12.65 -9.54
C ASN A 214 13.05 12.61 -11.03
N ASP A 215 13.57 11.63 -11.76
CA ASP A 215 13.37 11.42 -13.20
C ASP A 215 12.27 10.40 -13.52
N GLU A 216 11.55 9.89 -12.50
CA GLU A 216 10.58 8.81 -12.66
C GLU A 216 9.58 9.09 -13.79
N SER A 217 8.99 10.28 -13.81
CA SER A 217 8.02 10.69 -14.83
C SER A 217 8.59 10.62 -16.24
N ALA A 218 9.87 10.95 -16.44
CA ALA A 218 10.51 10.85 -17.76
C ALA A 218 10.69 9.38 -18.18
N ARG A 219 11.10 8.51 -17.24
CA ARG A 219 11.26 7.07 -17.49
C ARG A 219 9.94 6.35 -17.69
N LEU A 220 8.86 6.79 -17.05
CA LEU A 220 7.52 6.26 -17.30
C LEU A 220 7.09 6.54 -18.74
N LYS A 221 7.33 7.78 -19.21
CA LYS A 221 7.02 8.22 -20.58
C LYS A 221 7.86 7.54 -21.66
N SER A 222 9.05 7.00 -21.33
CA SER A 222 9.88 6.29 -22.31
C SER A 222 9.34 4.90 -22.69
N ASN A 223 8.28 4.41 -22.04
CA ASN A 223 7.63 3.18 -22.45
C ASN A 223 6.97 3.36 -23.83
N ALA A 224 7.17 2.39 -24.72
CA ALA A 224 6.68 2.47 -26.10
C ALA A 224 5.15 2.63 -26.21
N ALA A 225 4.38 2.10 -25.25
CA ALA A 225 2.93 2.26 -25.21
C ALA A 225 2.49 3.71 -24.95
N CYS A 226 3.35 4.54 -24.35
CA CYS A 226 3.08 5.95 -24.09
C CYS A 226 3.31 6.79 -25.35
N SER A 227 4.39 6.54 -26.08
CA SER A 227 4.71 7.28 -27.32
C SER A 227 3.75 7.01 -28.47
N ALA A 228 3.00 5.90 -28.44
CA ALA A 228 2.02 5.55 -29.46
C ALA A 228 0.77 6.47 -29.44
N MET A 229 0.55 7.22 -28.35
CA MET A 229 -0.59 8.14 -28.23
C MET A 229 -0.37 9.48 -28.93
N ASP A 230 0.89 9.90 -29.11
CA ASP A 230 1.23 11.20 -29.69
C ASP A 230 1.23 11.23 -31.22
N LYS A 231 1.01 10.08 -31.88
CA LYS A 231 0.91 10.04 -33.34
C LYS A 231 -0.50 10.41 -33.78
N PRO A 232 -0.72 11.57 -34.44
CA PRO A 232 -2.00 11.82 -35.08
C PRO A 232 -2.26 10.69 -36.07
N LYS A 233 -3.46 10.11 -36.03
CA LYS A 233 -3.90 9.19 -37.08
C LYS A 233 -3.76 9.94 -38.40
N ALA A 234 -2.89 9.46 -39.28
CA ALA A 234 -2.88 9.91 -40.66
C ALA A 234 -4.28 9.65 -41.22
N GLY A 235 -4.99 10.74 -41.52
CA GLY A 235 -6.29 10.72 -42.19
C GLY A 235 -6.15 10.36 -43.65
#